data_AF-A0A843BZE2-F1
#
_entry.id   AF-A0A843BZE2-F1
#
_cell.length_a   1.000
_cell.length_b   1.000
_cell.length_c   1.000
_cell.angle_alpha   90.00
_cell.angle_beta   90.00
_cell.angle_gamma   90.00
#
_symmetry.space_group_name_H-M   'P 1'
#
loop_
_entity.id
_entity.type
_entity.pdbx_description
1 polymer ?
#
loop_
_entity_poly.entity_id
_entity_poly.type
_entity_poly.pdbx_seq_one_letter_code
_entity_poly.pdbx_strand_id
1 'polypeptide(L)'
;MKAITRKQRRLVEKYTDPSYSLLDERWRRQKRIYLSLGWILSVLFFLSGLGFLVIYYQVKRSYLYAKELFEEGNTKKLLEMARWGGAFGTQSTGAYGRMFSIYALVDLKNLEVAQILKDRLHELRFYSKMFKKPYRYPLEVLAIKLDYSTPERLLSKLDSVKETQEDTIPITKVYFVKKIPKGTQCMVSSLPLDINEDDIVACPFCGNMAQREHLSGWLTTNNHCPVCRRTIKIVDCPIVKIQK
;
A
#
# COMPACT_ATOMS: atom_id res chain seq x y z
N MET A 1 2.54 -2.53 31.24
CA MET A 1 1.88 -3.40 30.24
C MET A 1 0.37 -3.26 30.40
N LYS A 2 -0.39 -2.90 29.35
CA LYS A 2 -1.87 -2.83 29.44
C LYS A 2 -2.43 -4.26 29.42
N ALA A 3 -3.30 -4.59 30.38
CA ALA A 3 -3.95 -5.90 30.43
C ALA A 3 -4.79 -6.14 29.15
N ILE A 4 -4.61 -7.30 28.52
CA ILE A 4 -5.40 -7.72 27.35
C ILE A 4 -6.85 -7.89 27.79
N THR A 5 -7.75 -7.13 27.15
CA THR A 5 -9.18 -7.21 27.45
C THR A 5 -9.73 -8.62 27.13
N ARG A 6 -10.75 -9.08 27.86
CA ARG A 6 -11.42 -10.37 27.59
C ARG A 6 -11.87 -10.50 26.13
N LYS A 7 -12.28 -9.39 25.52
CA LYS A 7 -12.64 -9.30 24.10
C LYS A 7 -11.45 -9.58 23.19
N GLN A 8 -10.28 -8.99 23.46
CA GLN A 8 -9.07 -9.25 22.67
C GLN A 8 -8.62 -10.70 22.78
N ARG A 9 -8.67 -11.32 23.96
CA ARG A 9 -8.31 -12.75 24.11
C ARG A 9 -9.17 -13.65 23.21
N ARG A 10 -10.48 -13.44 23.19
CA ARG A 10 -11.40 -14.19 22.31
C ARG A 10 -11.10 -13.99 20.83
N LEU A 11 -10.67 -12.79 20.43
CA LEU A 11 -10.28 -12.52 19.04
C LEU A 11 -8.98 -13.22 18.69
N VAL A 12 -7.99 -13.18 19.59
CA VAL A 12 -6.73 -13.91 19.42
C VAL A 12 -7.01 -15.39 19.25
N GLU A 13 -7.67 -16.01 20.22
CA GLU A 13 -8.05 -17.44 20.19
C GLU A 13 -8.77 -17.83 18.89
N LYS A 14 -9.74 -17.01 18.45
CA LYS A 14 -10.49 -17.25 17.22
C LYS A 14 -9.62 -17.16 15.95
N TYR A 15 -8.70 -16.19 15.88
CA TYR A 15 -7.95 -15.92 14.65
C TYR A 15 -6.58 -16.61 14.58
N THR A 16 -6.11 -17.17 15.70
CA THR A 16 -4.94 -18.05 15.75
C THR A 16 -5.25 -19.48 15.32
N ASP A 17 -6.52 -19.88 15.29
CA ASP A 17 -6.95 -21.20 14.80
C ASP A 17 -6.55 -21.40 13.32
N PRO A 18 -5.76 -22.43 12.96
CA PRO A 18 -5.38 -22.70 11.58
C PRO A 18 -6.55 -23.02 10.65
N SER A 19 -7.64 -23.57 11.20
CA SER A 19 -8.86 -23.87 10.45
C SER A 19 -9.70 -22.61 10.15
N TYR A 20 -9.36 -21.49 10.79
CA TYR A 20 -10.07 -20.24 10.62
C TYR A 20 -9.61 -19.48 9.37
N SER A 21 -10.56 -19.28 8.45
CA SER A 21 -10.44 -18.47 7.24
C SER A 21 -11.29 -17.20 7.36
N LEU A 22 -10.63 -16.04 7.32
CA LEU A 22 -11.25 -14.73 7.32
C LEU A 22 -12.09 -14.54 6.05
N LEU A 23 -11.59 -15.03 4.93
CA LEU A 23 -12.26 -15.06 3.63
C LEU A 23 -13.63 -15.80 3.74
N ASP A 24 -13.63 -17.01 4.31
CA ASP A 24 -14.85 -17.82 4.47
C ASP A 24 -15.84 -17.24 5.49
N GLU A 25 -15.37 -16.68 6.62
CA GLU A 25 -16.27 -16.02 7.57
C GLU A 25 -16.98 -14.84 6.90
N ARG A 26 -16.25 -14.05 6.11
CA ARG A 26 -16.81 -12.85 5.46
C ARG A 26 -17.85 -13.20 4.42
N TRP A 27 -17.59 -14.22 3.61
CA TRP A 27 -18.59 -14.76 2.69
C TRP A 27 -19.83 -15.29 3.41
N ARG A 28 -19.69 -16.11 4.46
CA ARG A 28 -20.83 -16.63 5.24
C ARG A 28 -21.68 -15.51 5.86
N ARG A 29 -21.04 -14.44 6.34
CA ARG A 29 -21.76 -13.27 6.88
C ARG A 29 -22.53 -12.52 5.80
N GLN A 30 -21.91 -12.26 4.65
CA GLN A 30 -22.61 -11.63 3.52
C GLN A 30 -23.77 -12.50 3.03
N LYS A 31 -23.56 -13.81 2.84
CA LYS A 31 -24.63 -14.75 2.45
C LYS A 31 -25.84 -14.68 3.37
N ARG A 32 -25.64 -14.61 4.70
CA ARG A 32 -26.76 -14.46 5.66
C ARG A 32 -27.50 -13.12 5.50
N ILE A 33 -26.76 -12.02 5.31
CA ILE A 33 -27.36 -10.70 5.07
C ILE A 33 -28.16 -10.71 3.77
N TYR A 34 -27.63 -11.31 2.69
CA TYR A 34 -28.32 -11.42 1.42
C TYR A 34 -29.57 -12.30 1.52
N LEU A 35 -29.51 -13.40 2.27
CA LEU A 35 -30.71 -14.22 2.52
C LEU A 35 -31.76 -13.42 3.30
N SER A 36 -31.40 -12.76 4.40
CA SER A 36 -32.37 -12.01 5.20
C SER A 36 -32.97 -10.82 4.45
N LEU A 37 -32.15 -10.05 3.72
CA LEU A 37 -32.63 -8.90 2.94
C LEU A 37 -33.40 -9.34 1.70
N GLY A 38 -33.02 -10.48 1.10
CA GLY A 38 -33.72 -11.07 -0.03
C GLY A 38 -35.18 -11.37 0.32
N TRP A 39 -35.43 -11.96 1.49
CA TRP A 39 -36.79 -12.22 1.98
C TRP A 39 -37.60 -10.94 2.21
N ILE A 40 -36.99 -9.90 2.79
CA ILE A 40 -37.67 -8.62 3.06
C ILE A 40 -37.98 -7.89 1.75
N LEU A 41 -37.01 -7.85 0.82
CA LEU A 41 -37.14 -7.15 -0.46
C LEU A 41 -38.01 -7.90 -1.48
N SER A 42 -38.03 -9.23 -1.45
CA SER A 42 -38.94 -10.02 -2.30
C SER A 42 -40.41 -9.76 -1.96
N VAL A 43 -40.69 -9.44 -0.69
CA VAL A 43 -42.02 -9.04 -0.23
C VAL A 43 -42.33 -7.59 -0.64
N LEU A 44 -41.33 -6.70 -0.63
CA LEU A 44 -41.54 -5.28 -0.88
C LEU A 44 -41.52 -4.87 -2.37
N PHE A 45 -40.87 -5.62 -3.25
CA PHE A 45 -40.67 -5.17 -4.63
C PHE A 45 -40.47 -6.34 -5.61
N PHE A 46 -41.52 -6.65 -6.39
CA PHE A 46 -41.41 -7.56 -7.53
C PHE A 46 -40.47 -7.03 -8.64
N LEU A 47 -40.19 -5.72 -8.68
CA LEU A 47 -39.31 -5.09 -9.69
C LEU A 47 -37.87 -4.79 -9.19
N SER A 48 -37.61 -4.71 -7.88
CA SER A 48 -36.26 -4.45 -7.35
C SER A 48 -35.44 -5.72 -7.06
N GLY A 49 -36.07 -6.90 -7.11
CA GLY A 49 -35.40 -8.18 -6.86
C GLY A 49 -34.25 -8.47 -7.84
N LEU A 50 -34.38 -8.02 -9.10
CA LEU A 50 -33.35 -8.17 -10.13
C LEU A 50 -32.02 -7.50 -9.76
N GLY A 51 -32.06 -6.25 -9.27
CA GLY A 51 -30.84 -5.53 -8.88
C GLY A 51 -30.10 -6.21 -7.73
N PHE A 52 -30.84 -6.76 -6.76
CA PHE A 52 -30.27 -7.48 -5.64
C PHE A 52 -29.61 -8.80 -6.07
N LEU A 53 -30.27 -9.56 -6.96
CA LEU A 53 -29.69 -10.77 -7.54
C LEU A 53 -28.39 -10.45 -8.29
N VAL A 54 -28.36 -9.39 -9.10
CA VAL A 54 -27.14 -8.95 -9.81
C VAL A 54 -26.02 -8.67 -8.82
N ILE A 55 -26.28 -7.91 -7.74
CA ILE A 55 -25.27 -7.63 -6.70
C ILE A 55 -24.81 -8.94 -6.04
N TYR A 56 -25.73 -9.82 -5.63
CA TYR A 56 -25.38 -11.11 -5.01
C TYR A 56 -24.50 -11.97 -5.93
N TYR A 57 -24.85 -12.07 -7.21
CA TYR A 57 -24.08 -12.81 -8.20
C TYR A 57 -22.68 -12.21 -8.41
N GLN A 58 -22.56 -10.88 -8.48
CA GLN A 58 -21.26 -10.21 -8.58
C GLN A 58 -20.40 -10.51 -7.35
N VAL A 59 -20.94 -10.37 -6.14
CA VAL A 59 -20.23 -10.66 -4.89
C VAL A 59 -19.81 -12.13 -4.82
N LYS A 60 -20.71 -13.06 -5.16
CA LYS A 60 -20.42 -14.50 -5.21
C LYS A 60 -19.27 -14.81 -6.16
N ARG A 61 -19.30 -14.21 -7.36
CA ARG A 61 -18.27 -14.42 -8.37
C ARG A 61 -16.93 -13.87 -7.92
N SER A 62 -16.89 -12.66 -7.36
CA SER A 62 -15.66 -12.08 -6.81
C SER A 62 -15.07 -12.94 -5.68
N TYR A 63 -15.92 -13.49 -4.81
CA TYR A 63 -15.50 -14.41 -3.76
C TYR A 63 -14.90 -15.70 -4.32
N LEU A 64 -15.60 -16.37 -5.25
CA LEU A 64 -15.12 -17.62 -5.84
C LEU A 64 -13.78 -17.44 -6.53
N TYR A 65 -13.61 -16.34 -7.27
CA TYR A 65 -12.34 -16.03 -7.94
C TYR A 65 -11.20 -15.75 -6.95
N ALA A 66 -11.45 -14.98 -5.89
CA ALA A 66 -10.45 -14.75 -4.85
C ALA A 66 -10.10 -16.03 -4.08
N LYS A 67 -11.08 -16.93 -3.90
CA LYS A 67 -10.90 -18.24 -3.26
C LYS A 67 -10.05 -19.18 -4.13
N GLU A 68 -10.31 -19.24 -5.42
CA GLU A 68 -9.51 -20.01 -6.38
C GLU A 68 -8.05 -19.54 -6.35
N LEU A 69 -7.79 -18.23 -6.47
CA LEU A 69 -6.44 -17.68 -6.37
C LEU A 69 -5.77 -17.94 -5.00
N PHE A 70 -6.55 -18.01 -3.92
CA PHE A 70 -6.05 -18.35 -2.60
C PHE A 70 -5.64 -19.83 -2.51
N GLU A 71 -6.47 -20.73 -3.02
CA GLU A 71 -6.20 -22.18 -3.08
C GLU A 71 -5.00 -22.49 -3.99
N GLU A 72 -4.83 -21.75 -5.09
CA GLU A 72 -3.65 -21.81 -5.96
C GLU A 72 -2.38 -21.20 -5.34
N GLY A 73 -2.50 -20.45 -4.24
CA GLY A 73 -1.37 -19.69 -3.66
C GLY A 73 -0.90 -18.52 -4.54
N ASN A 74 -1.73 -18.01 -5.45
CA ASN A 74 -1.41 -16.94 -6.40
C ASN A 74 -1.40 -15.54 -5.75
N THR A 75 -0.44 -15.34 -4.86
CA THR A 75 -0.27 -14.10 -4.08
C THR A 75 -0.10 -12.86 -4.94
N LYS A 76 0.63 -12.97 -6.07
CA LYS A 76 0.86 -11.86 -7.00
C LYS A 76 -0.45 -11.30 -7.56
N LYS A 77 -1.35 -12.17 -8.03
CA LYS A 77 -2.64 -11.73 -8.57
C LYS A 77 -3.56 -11.17 -7.50
N LEU A 78 -3.57 -11.77 -6.31
CA LEU A 78 -4.30 -11.25 -5.15
C LEU A 78 -3.81 -9.84 -4.75
N LEU A 79 -2.50 -9.58 -4.77
CA LEU A 79 -1.93 -8.26 -4.50
C LEU A 79 -2.33 -7.24 -5.57
N GLU A 80 -2.30 -7.64 -6.85
CA GLU A 80 -2.76 -6.79 -7.95
C GLU A 80 -4.23 -6.36 -7.75
N MET A 81 -5.11 -7.32 -7.42
CA MET A 81 -6.53 -7.07 -7.13
C MET A 81 -6.74 -6.22 -5.88
N ALA A 82 -5.92 -6.43 -4.83
CA ALA A 82 -5.99 -5.65 -3.59
C ALA A 82 -5.56 -4.18 -3.81
N ARG A 83 -4.60 -3.93 -4.71
CA ARG A 83 -4.12 -2.59 -5.07
C ARG A 83 -5.12 -1.84 -5.95
N TRP A 84 -5.71 -2.52 -6.93
CA TRP A 84 -6.49 -1.86 -7.98
C TRP A 84 -7.75 -1.15 -7.48
N GLY A 85 -7.79 0.16 -7.77
CA GLY A 85 -8.61 1.20 -7.14
C GLY A 85 -9.98 1.50 -7.76
N GLY A 86 -10.32 0.92 -8.91
CA GLY A 86 -11.49 1.35 -9.69
C GLY A 86 -12.84 1.00 -9.08
N ALA A 87 -13.76 1.96 -9.05
CA ALA A 87 -15.19 1.70 -8.82
C ALA A 87 -15.83 0.94 -10.02
N PHE A 88 -15.20 1.00 -11.20
CA PHE A 88 -15.68 0.49 -12.49
C PHE A 88 -14.69 -0.48 -13.17
N GLY A 89 -13.99 -1.31 -12.40
CA GLY A 89 -13.17 -2.40 -12.97
C GLY A 89 -14.03 -3.46 -13.64
N THR A 90 -13.45 -4.25 -14.55
CA THR A 90 -14.07 -5.47 -15.08
C THR A 90 -14.51 -6.38 -13.92
N GLN A 91 -15.58 -7.16 -14.11
CA GLN A 91 -16.41 -7.78 -13.05
C GLN A 91 -15.68 -8.57 -11.93
N SER A 92 -14.41 -8.96 -12.09
CA SER A 92 -13.58 -9.60 -11.05
C SER A 92 -12.72 -8.64 -10.22
N THR A 93 -12.47 -7.41 -10.69
CA THR A 93 -11.54 -6.42 -10.08
C THR A 93 -12.24 -5.25 -9.38
N GLY A 94 -13.58 -5.30 -9.28
CA GLY A 94 -14.37 -4.29 -8.58
C GLY A 94 -14.14 -4.28 -7.07
N ALA A 95 -14.88 -3.41 -6.36
CA ALA A 95 -14.75 -3.21 -4.91
C ALA A 95 -14.83 -4.51 -4.09
N TYR A 96 -15.70 -5.46 -4.49
CA TYR A 96 -15.82 -6.76 -3.82
C TYR A 96 -14.61 -7.67 -4.07
N GLY A 97 -14.08 -7.70 -5.29
CA GLY A 97 -12.85 -8.42 -5.63
C GLY A 97 -11.70 -7.96 -4.74
N ARG A 98 -11.48 -6.65 -4.64
CA ARG A 98 -10.48 -6.06 -3.73
C ARG A 98 -10.66 -6.52 -2.29
N MET A 99 -11.89 -6.43 -1.78
CA MET A 99 -12.20 -6.80 -0.40
C MET A 99 -11.89 -8.27 -0.12
N PHE A 100 -12.28 -9.18 -1.02
CA PHE A 100 -11.99 -10.61 -0.86
C PHE A 100 -10.50 -10.92 -1.04
N SER A 101 -9.80 -10.26 -1.95
CA SER A 101 -8.35 -10.42 -2.09
C SER A 101 -7.60 -9.95 -0.85
N ILE A 102 -8.02 -8.84 -0.21
CA ILE A 102 -7.48 -8.43 1.09
C ILE A 102 -7.69 -9.52 2.14
N TYR A 103 -8.89 -10.10 2.23
CA TYR A 103 -9.16 -11.16 3.21
C TYR A 103 -8.30 -12.41 2.96
N ALA A 104 -8.18 -12.84 1.69
CA ALA A 104 -7.31 -13.94 1.29
C ALA A 104 -5.84 -13.69 1.66
N LEU A 105 -5.31 -12.49 1.37
CA LEU A 105 -3.94 -12.12 1.72
C LEU A 105 -3.68 -12.06 3.23
N VAL A 106 -4.70 -11.68 4.01
CA VAL A 106 -4.62 -11.72 5.47
C VAL A 106 -4.52 -13.17 5.97
N ASP A 107 -5.28 -14.09 5.37
CA ASP A 107 -5.18 -15.51 5.70
C ASP A 107 -3.81 -16.10 5.32
N LEU A 108 -3.20 -15.63 4.22
CA LEU A 108 -1.83 -15.97 3.81
C LEU A 108 -0.73 -15.26 4.61
N LYS A 109 -1.06 -14.45 5.62
CA LYS A 109 -0.10 -13.67 6.44
C LYS A 109 0.84 -12.79 5.61
N ASN A 110 0.39 -12.28 4.45
CA ASN A 110 1.25 -11.51 3.56
C ASN A 110 1.50 -10.09 4.13
N LEU A 111 2.76 -9.71 4.31
CA LEU A 111 3.12 -8.43 4.93
C LEU A 111 2.81 -7.21 4.04
N GLU A 112 2.85 -7.35 2.71
CA GLU A 112 2.54 -6.25 1.79
C GLU A 112 1.09 -5.78 1.91
N VAL A 113 0.17 -6.66 2.32
CA VAL A 113 -1.24 -6.28 2.52
C VAL A 113 -1.37 -5.26 3.64
N ALA A 114 -0.49 -5.27 4.64
CA ALA A 114 -0.48 -4.28 5.71
C ALA A 114 -0.19 -2.87 5.17
N GLN A 115 0.71 -2.75 4.18
CA GLN A 115 0.99 -1.48 3.51
C GLN A 115 -0.23 -0.99 2.72
N ILE A 116 -0.87 -1.89 1.94
CA ILE A 116 -2.10 -1.57 1.20
C ILE A 116 -3.19 -1.05 2.17
N LEU A 117 -3.38 -1.73 3.30
CA LEU A 117 -4.34 -1.35 4.32
C LEU A 117 -4.00 0.01 4.97
N LYS A 118 -2.71 0.26 5.24
CA LYS A 118 -2.22 1.53 5.78
C LYS A 118 -2.52 2.68 4.82
N ASP A 119 -2.17 2.52 3.55
CA ASP A 119 -2.35 3.55 2.52
C ASP A 119 -3.84 3.89 2.37
N ARG A 120 -4.71 2.87 2.31
CA ARG A 120 -6.18 3.07 2.25
C ARG A 120 -6.75 3.73 3.50
N LEU A 121 -6.29 3.36 4.68
CA LEU A 121 -6.72 4.01 5.92
C LEU A 121 -6.30 5.49 5.96
N HIS A 122 -5.13 5.81 5.40
CA HIS A 122 -4.65 7.18 5.28
C HIS A 122 -5.48 7.99 4.26
N GLU A 123 -5.77 7.44 3.08
CA GLU A 123 -6.70 8.04 2.09
C GLU A 123 -8.07 8.33 2.72
N LEU A 124 -8.55 7.40 3.55
CA LEU A 124 -9.85 7.52 4.21
C LEU A 124 -9.83 8.36 5.49
N ARG A 125 -8.73 9.07 5.81
CA ARG A 125 -8.59 9.76 7.11
C ARG A 125 -9.70 10.76 7.42
N PHE A 126 -10.26 11.41 6.40
CA PHE A 126 -11.36 12.38 6.53
C PHE A 126 -12.77 11.75 6.46
N TYR A 127 -12.86 10.46 6.11
CA TYR A 127 -14.14 9.77 5.99
C TYR A 127 -14.63 9.24 7.35
N SER A 128 -15.95 9.01 7.42
CA SER A 128 -16.59 8.47 8.61
C SER A 128 -16.04 7.09 9.00
N LYS A 129 -16.21 6.72 10.28
CA LYS A 129 -15.78 5.41 10.81
C LYS A 129 -16.37 4.23 10.03
N MET A 130 -17.52 4.41 9.38
CA MET A 130 -18.17 3.38 8.58
C MET A 130 -17.31 2.96 7.38
N PHE A 131 -16.70 3.92 6.68
CA PHE A 131 -15.85 3.65 5.51
C PHE A 131 -14.48 3.08 5.87
N LYS A 132 -13.98 3.36 7.08
CA LYS A 132 -12.70 2.82 7.59
C LYS A 132 -12.81 1.37 8.08
N LYS A 133 -13.99 0.96 8.56
CA LYS A 133 -14.24 -0.36 9.18
C LYS A 133 -13.85 -1.54 8.29
N PRO A 134 -14.10 -1.54 6.96
CA PRO A 134 -13.70 -2.62 6.06
C PRO A 134 -12.20 -2.86 6.00
N TYR A 135 -11.37 -1.85 6.27
CA TYR A 135 -9.90 -1.92 6.21
C TYR A 135 -9.26 -2.09 7.59
N ARG A 136 -9.84 -1.46 8.62
CA ARG A 136 -9.36 -1.58 10.00
C ARG A 136 -9.46 -3.02 10.53
N TYR A 137 -10.56 -3.70 10.26
CA TYR A 137 -10.75 -5.07 10.75
C TYR A 137 -9.76 -6.08 10.14
N PRO A 138 -9.54 -6.14 8.80
CA PRO A 138 -8.46 -6.94 8.23
C PRO A 138 -7.09 -6.66 8.86
N LEU A 139 -6.77 -5.39 9.11
CA LEU A 139 -5.48 -5.00 9.71
C LEU A 139 -5.34 -5.53 11.14
N GLU A 140 -6.41 -5.47 11.94
CA GLU A 140 -6.43 -6.05 13.29
C GLU A 140 -6.24 -7.58 13.25
N VAL A 141 -6.89 -8.27 12.32
CA VAL A 141 -6.75 -9.74 12.16
C VAL A 141 -5.34 -10.10 11.66
N LEU A 142 -4.81 -9.35 10.70
CA LEU A 142 -3.46 -9.54 10.20
C LEU A 142 -2.40 -9.36 11.29
N ALA A 143 -2.54 -8.31 12.11
CA ALA A 143 -1.66 -8.08 13.24
C ALA A 143 -1.66 -9.28 14.20
N ILE A 144 -2.83 -9.83 14.52
CA ILE A 144 -2.95 -11.03 15.36
C ILE A 144 -2.30 -12.24 14.69
N LYS A 145 -2.54 -12.48 13.39
CA LYS A 145 -1.97 -13.63 12.66
C LYS A 145 -0.45 -13.56 12.51
N LEU A 146 0.13 -12.36 12.60
CA LEU A 146 1.56 -12.08 12.58
C LEU A 146 2.15 -11.88 14.00
N ASP A 147 1.41 -12.25 15.05
CA ASP A 147 1.84 -12.19 16.45
C ASP A 147 2.14 -10.77 16.99
N TYR A 148 1.52 -9.74 16.41
CA TYR A 148 1.54 -8.38 16.93
C TYR A 148 0.39 -8.13 17.90
N SER A 149 0.71 -7.51 19.04
CA SER A 149 -0.29 -7.19 20.07
C SER A 149 -1.32 -6.15 19.61
N THR A 150 -0.93 -5.24 18.71
CA THR A 150 -1.81 -4.19 18.17
C THR A 150 -1.46 -3.88 16.71
N PRO A 151 -2.41 -3.41 15.89
CA PRO A 151 -2.13 -3.04 14.51
C PRO A 151 -1.12 -1.89 14.39
N GLU A 152 -1.06 -0.98 15.37
CA GLU A 152 -0.10 0.13 15.36
C GLU A 152 1.35 -0.37 15.46
N ARG A 153 1.60 -1.44 16.22
CA ARG A 153 2.94 -2.06 16.29
C ARG A 153 3.35 -2.65 14.95
N LEU A 154 2.43 -3.34 14.28
CA LEU A 154 2.66 -3.86 12.93
C LEU A 154 3.03 -2.71 11.96
N LEU A 155 2.26 -1.62 11.99
CA LEU A 155 2.53 -0.45 11.14
C LEU A 155 3.87 0.23 11.45
N SER A 156 4.22 0.39 12.74
CA SER A 156 5.52 0.96 13.13
C SER A 156 6.70 0.11 12.65
N LYS A 157 6.56 -1.21 12.66
CA LYS A 157 7.59 -2.12 12.16
C LYS A 157 7.77 -1.97 10.65
N LEU A 158 6.68 -1.82 9.89
CA LEU A 158 6.73 -1.59 8.44
C LEU A 158 7.47 -0.30 8.10
N ASP A 159 7.25 0.75 8.87
CA ASP A 159 7.93 2.04 8.65
C ASP A 159 9.44 1.92 8.88
N SER A 160 9.86 1.21 9.93
CA SER A 160 11.29 0.96 10.17
C SER A 160 11.95 0.12 9.06
N VAL A 161 11.21 -0.82 8.44
CA VAL A 161 11.74 -1.64 7.33
C VAL A 161 11.92 -0.78 6.07
N LYS A 162 10.98 0.13 5.78
CA LYS A 162 11.10 1.04 4.64
C LYS A 162 12.27 2.01 4.77
N GLU A 163 12.55 2.51 5.97
CA GLU A 163 13.73 3.35 6.22
C GLU A 163 15.05 2.60 5.96
N THR A 164 15.06 1.27 6.08
CA THR A 164 16.24 0.44 5.83
C THR A 164 16.37 0.02 4.36
N GLN A 165 15.28 0.07 3.59
CA GLN A 165 15.20 -0.36 2.19
C GLN A 165 15.03 0.78 1.18
N GLU A 166 14.90 2.04 1.61
CA GLU A 166 15.25 3.13 0.71
C GLU A 166 16.73 2.97 0.42
N ASP A 167 17.02 2.44 -0.77
CA ASP A 167 18.33 2.31 -1.37
C ASP A 167 19.12 3.59 -1.09
N THR A 168 19.83 3.60 0.04
CA THR A 168 20.99 4.45 0.18
C THR A 168 21.89 3.89 -0.89
N ILE A 169 21.86 4.53 -2.06
CA ILE A 169 22.92 4.42 -3.03
C ILE A 169 24.17 4.44 -2.16
N PRO A 170 25.03 3.40 -2.21
CA PRO A 170 26.25 3.40 -1.43
C PRO A 170 26.88 4.76 -1.65
N ILE A 171 27.27 5.45 -0.57
CA ILE A 171 27.89 6.77 -0.64
C ILE A 171 29.28 6.56 -1.24
N THR A 172 29.33 6.15 -2.50
CA THR A 172 30.46 6.27 -3.38
C THR A 172 30.44 7.72 -3.79
N LYS A 173 31.52 8.43 -3.47
CA LYS A 173 31.68 9.86 -3.79
C LYS A 173 31.49 10.19 -5.28
N VAL A 174 31.47 9.17 -6.15
CA VAL A 174 31.35 9.30 -7.61
C VAL A 174 30.26 8.36 -8.14
N TYR A 175 29.32 8.92 -8.89
CA TYR A 175 28.25 8.22 -9.60
C TYR A 175 28.60 8.15 -11.09
N PHE A 176 28.75 6.95 -11.63
CA PHE A 176 29.00 6.78 -13.08
C PHE A 176 27.69 6.56 -13.81
N VAL A 177 27.37 7.43 -14.78
CA VAL A 177 26.18 7.32 -15.61
C VAL A 177 26.59 7.00 -17.04
N LYS A 178 25.94 5.99 -17.67
CA LYS A 178 26.24 5.59 -19.05
C LYS A 178 25.89 6.67 -20.08
N LYS A 179 24.77 7.35 -19.88
CA LYS A 179 24.30 8.44 -20.73
C LYS A 179 23.29 9.27 -19.96
N ILE A 180 23.44 10.59 -20.00
CA ILE A 180 22.49 11.50 -19.37
C ILE A 180 21.32 11.76 -20.33
N PRO A 181 20.06 11.72 -19.86
CA PRO A 181 18.92 12.05 -20.68
C PRO A 181 19.07 13.44 -21.29
N LYS A 182 18.78 13.57 -22.60
CA LYS A 182 18.73 14.88 -23.26
C LYS A 182 17.66 15.74 -22.56
N GLY A 183 18.00 16.98 -22.21
CA GLY A 183 17.10 17.89 -21.52
C GLY A 183 17.11 17.78 -19.99
N THR A 184 18.13 17.17 -19.41
CA THR A 184 18.31 17.22 -17.94
C THR A 184 18.58 18.65 -17.49
N GLN A 185 17.75 19.15 -16.58
CA GLN A 185 17.84 20.51 -16.04
C GLN A 185 18.38 20.48 -14.60
N CYS A 186 19.07 21.55 -14.22
CA CYS A 186 19.51 21.79 -12.86
C CYS A 186 18.29 21.95 -11.94
N MET A 187 18.19 21.16 -10.86
CA MET A 187 17.03 21.24 -9.96
C MET A 187 16.93 22.57 -9.16
N VAL A 188 17.95 23.42 -9.21
CA VAL A 188 17.97 24.74 -8.55
C VAL A 188 17.67 25.86 -9.56
N SER A 189 18.45 25.95 -10.64
CA SER A 189 18.32 27.03 -11.62
C SER A 189 17.33 26.75 -12.75
N SER A 190 16.88 25.49 -12.90
CA SER A 190 16.10 25.00 -14.05
C SER A 190 16.78 25.15 -15.43
N LEU A 191 18.05 25.56 -15.46
CA LEU A 191 18.84 25.64 -16.69
C LEU A 191 19.34 24.26 -17.13
N PRO A 192 19.54 24.01 -18.44
CA PRO A 192 20.16 22.77 -18.92
C PRO A 192 21.54 22.56 -18.30
N LEU A 193 21.87 21.31 -17.97
CA LEU A 193 23.19 20.94 -17.45
C LEU A 193 24.14 20.54 -18.59
N ASP A 194 25.36 21.07 -18.60
CA ASP A 194 26.45 20.58 -19.46
C ASP A 194 27.44 19.75 -18.66
N ILE A 195 27.50 18.46 -18.93
CA ILE A 195 28.29 17.51 -18.13
C ILE A 195 29.79 17.60 -18.45
N ASN A 196 30.15 18.22 -19.56
CA ASN A 196 31.56 18.39 -19.93
C ASN A 196 32.16 19.62 -19.26
N GLU A 197 31.35 20.64 -18.99
CA GLU A 197 31.80 21.92 -18.45
C GLU A 197 31.47 22.06 -16.96
N ASP A 198 30.36 21.48 -16.50
CA ASP A 198 29.86 21.67 -15.15
C ASP A 198 30.29 20.57 -14.16
N ASP A 199 30.60 20.99 -12.94
CA ASP A 199 30.67 20.09 -11.79
C ASP A 199 29.24 19.70 -11.34
N ILE A 200 28.76 18.56 -11.84
CA ILE A 200 27.42 18.07 -11.54
C ILE A 200 27.43 17.17 -10.29
N VAL A 201 26.51 17.45 -9.37
CA VAL A 201 26.20 16.61 -8.22
C VAL A 201 24.76 16.14 -8.27
N ALA A 202 24.49 14.95 -7.69
CA ALA A 202 23.14 14.44 -7.55
C ALA A 202 22.71 14.42 -6.08
N CYS A 203 21.41 14.61 -5.83
CA CYS A 203 20.85 14.37 -4.51
C CYS A 203 20.95 12.86 -4.18
N PRO A 204 21.49 12.46 -3.01
CA PRO A 204 21.67 11.05 -2.66
C PRO A 204 20.35 10.30 -2.45
N PHE A 205 19.23 11.01 -2.26
CA PHE A 205 17.94 10.40 -1.99
C PHE A 205 17.00 10.32 -3.19
N CYS A 206 16.97 11.36 -4.04
CA CYS A 206 16.05 11.40 -5.18
C CYS A 206 16.73 11.41 -6.54
N GLY A 207 18.07 11.40 -6.59
CA GLY A 207 18.85 11.33 -7.84
C GLY A 207 18.77 12.57 -8.73
N ASN A 208 18.03 13.63 -8.34
CA ASN A 208 17.94 14.86 -9.12
C ASN A 208 19.30 15.58 -9.13
N MET A 209 19.65 16.13 -10.29
CA MET A 209 20.99 16.68 -10.55
C MET A 209 21.00 18.22 -10.46
N ALA A 210 22.13 18.77 -10.05
CA ALA A 210 22.39 20.22 -10.05
C ALA A 210 23.88 20.49 -10.29
N GLN A 211 24.18 21.70 -10.77
CA GLN A 211 25.52 22.26 -10.65
C GLN A 211 25.88 22.40 -9.17
N ARG A 212 27.09 21.99 -8.81
CA ARG A 212 27.60 21.97 -7.43
C ARG A 212 27.49 23.34 -6.77
N GLU A 213 27.84 24.40 -7.49
CA GLU A 213 27.80 25.77 -7.00
C GLU A 213 26.38 26.22 -6.66
N HIS A 214 25.43 26.00 -7.57
CA HIS A 214 24.02 26.34 -7.36
C HIS A 214 23.41 25.58 -6.18
N LEU A 215 23.70 24.28 -6.07
CA LEU A 215 23.22 23.49 -4.92
C LEU A 215 23.89 23.94 -3.62
N SER A 216 25.19 24.25 -3.63
CA SER A 216 25.90 24.75 -2.44
C SER A 216 25.33 26.09 -1.97
N GLY A 217 25.06 27.02 -2.89
CA GLY A 217 24.42 28.30 -2.58
C GLY A 217 23.02 28.10 -2.00
N TRP A 218 22.22 27.22 -2.60
CA TRP A 218 20.92 26.84 -2.06
C TRP A 218 21.03 26.27 -0.64
N LEU A 219 21.99 25.36 -0.41
CA LEU A 219 22.15 24.67 0.86
C LEU A 219 22.65 25.56 2.00
N THR A 220 23.28 26.69 1.67
CA THR A 220 23.70 27.71 2.65
C THR A 220 22.48 28.39 3.29
N THR A 221 21.43 28.62 2.50
CA THR A 221 20.18 29.24 2.98
C THR A 221 19.15 28.19 3.41
N ASN A 222 19.11 27.07 2.71
CA ASN A 222 18.09 26.02 2.85
C ASN A 222 18.78 24.69 3.13
N ASN A 223 18.72 24.17 4.35
CA ASN A 223 19.37 22.90 4.72
C ASN A 223 18.71 21.62 4.12
N HIS A 224 18.05 21.69 2.97
CA HIS A 224 17.27 20.61 2.38
C HIS A 224 17.22 20.67 0.84
N CYS A 225 17.03 19.50 0.21
CA CYS A 225 16.91 19.36 -1.24
C CYS A 225 15.68 20.11 -1.80
N PRO A 226 15.81 20.88 -2.90
CA PRO A 226 14.68 21.59 -3.53
C PRO A 226 13.53 20.67 -3.99
N VAL A 227 13.85 19.43 -4.36
CA VAL A 227 12.90 18.48 -4.95
C VAL A 227 12.26 17.58 -3.90
N CYS A 228 13.06 16.79 -3.18
CA CYS A 228 12.55 15.79 -2.23
C CYS A 228 12.41 16.32 -0.78
N ARG A 229 12.88 17.54 -0.51
CA ARG A 229 12.81 18.22 0.80
C ARG A 229 13.51 17.50 1.95
N ARG A 230 14.32 16.49 1.68
CA ARG A 230 15.17 15.84 2.69
C ARG A 230 16.39 16.70 3.00
N THR A 231 16.81 16.69 4.26
CA THR A 231 18.02 17.36 4.71
C THR A 231 19.25 16.70 4.09
N ILE A 232 20.09 17.51 3.42
CA ILE A 232 21.30 17.05 2.75
C ILE A 232 22.45 18.02 3.04
N LYS A 233 23.68 17.53 3.03
CA LYS A 233 24.88 18.36 2.97
C LYS A 233 25.57 18.16 1.63
N ILE A 234 26.25 19.20 1.13
CA ILE A 234 26.94 19.13 -0.16
C ILE A 234 28.01 18.03 -0.20
N VAL A 235 28.59 17.69 0.95
CA VAL A 235 29.59 16.61 1.10
C VAL A 235 29.01 15.21 0.91
N ASP A 236 27.70 15.06 1.10
CA ASP A 236 26.99 13.80 0.94
C ASP A 236 26.47 13.61 -0.49
N CYS A 237 26.53 14.65 -1.32
CA CYS A 237 26.07 14.61 -2.71
C CYS A 237 27.15 13.98 -3.62
N PRO A 238 26.88 12.81 -4.23
CA PRO A 238 27.84 12.19 -5.15
C PRO A 238 28.07 13.06 -6.40
N ILE A 239 29.32 13.08 -6.86
CA ILE A 239 29.73 13.74 -8.10
C ILE A 239 29.34 12.82 -9.26
N VAL A 240 28.63 13.35 -10.25
CA VAL A 240 28.18 12.60 -11.43
C VAL A 240 29.27 12.68 -12.51
N LYS A 241 29.77 11.52 -12.96
CA LYS A 241 30.72 11.41 -14.08
C LYS A 241 30.17 10.51 -15.18
N ILE A 242 30.50 10.81 -16.44
CA ILE A 242 30.17 9.93 -17.57
C ILE A 242 31.22 8.82 -17.64
N GLN A 243 30.76 7.58 -17.77
CA GLN A 243 31.64 6.44 -18.06
C GLN A 243 32.11 6.56 -19.51
N LYS A 244 33.40 6.85 -19.73
CA LYS A 244 34.03 6.83 -21.05
C LYS A 244 34.19 5.41 -21.56
#